data_AF-T0FLV6-F1
#
_entry.id   AF-T0FLV6-F1
#
_cell.length_a   1.000
_cell.length_b   1.000
_cell.length_c   1.000
_cell.angle_alpha   90.00
_cell.angle_beta   90.00
_cell.angle_gamma   90.00
#
_symmetry.space_group_name_H-M   'P 1'
#
loop_
_entity.id
_entity.type
_entity.pdbx_description
1 polymer ?
#
loop_
_entity_poly.entity_id
_entity_poly.type
_entity_poly.pdbx_seq_one_letter_code
_entity_poly.pdbx_strand_id
1 'polypeptide(L)'
;MGLEGPLIVFLKFGTAIFAAGFYWFFYRSTYYHPNRKSFDLSAIFCGVLTVGLAIFPEILVKQYIDESSYFDRAFQGSSILEEVPKLLVILWYFKGLKSVYNVSDGIYFGLTLGATFGLLENFLYAPILDFWPLFLRTVTSLPIHTFTGGIYGYATMQYYHSRPSSFNFLGLFYSLFGCFVLHGTFNYILLIDGNFVILLPFILATGFFVLEYLLTISQNILPIEVLQSIGLFGDDYKVVSKFTGYDSWMRLSQNRIQKVEPIPLFRQLPKGKIAVSVFLFLIPTLLYSIYLKFPETIPLFLEGIRTSEFIGLFLIYPIWLCILILFRGIFNPKFFRERILKIPLFIAVTIVQEEREYPSLAYSLSGKGFYSPIEKNLIIGDRVYVTFYVAGKEFPNILAIPVWLNVREDDPEFAPGAVFIFVNPPWKLLFWRLSVRGKQQFQNLMYQIVHPIGSSHSV
;
A
#
# COMPACT_ATOMS: atom_id res chain seq x y z
N MET A 1 -26.28 43.80 -0.65
CA MET A 1 -26.10 42.78 -1.71
C MET A 1 -24.75 42.94 -2.40
N GLY A 2 -23.63 42.98 -1.66
CA GLY A 2 -22.32 43.25 -2.25
C GLY A 2 -21.22 42.57 -1.47
N LEU A 3 -20.29 41.92 -2.18
CA LEU A 3 -19.06 41.26 -1.71
C LEU A 3 -19.17 39.92 -0.97
N GLU A 4 -20.22 39.62 -0.22
CA GLU A 4 -20.31 38.34 0.53
C GLU A 4 -20.39 37.10 -0.38
N GLY A 5 -21.22 37.14 -1.43
CA GLY A 5 -21.35 36.03 -2.39
C GLY A 5 -20.05 35.70 -3.13
N PRO A 6 -19.39 36.69 -3.79
CA PRO A 6 -18.11 36.47 -4.46
C PRO A 6 -17.00 36.00 -3.51
N LEU A 7 -16.95 36.54 -2.28
CA LEU A 7 -15.95 36.15 -1.28
C LEU A 7 -16.15 34.70 -0.83
N ILE A 8 -17.37 34.26 -0.54
CA ILE A 8 -17.67 32.88 -0.16
C ILE A 8 -17.29 31.93 -1.29
N VAL A 9 -17.62 32.26 -2.54
CA VAL A 9 -17.23 31.46 -3.71
C VAL A 9 -15.70 31.35 -3.80
N PHE A 10 -14.98 32.47 -3.67
CA PHE A 10 -13.52 32.47 -3.65
C PHE A 10 -12.94 31.60 -2.53
N LEU A 11 -13.51 31.69 -1.32
CA LEU A 11 -13.10 30.85 -0.17
C LEU A 11 -13.34 29.36 -0.43
N LYS A 12 -14.48 28.98 -1.00
CA LYS A 12 -14.79 27.58 -1.35
C LYS A 12 -13.74 26.99 -2.29
N PHE A 13 -13.45 27.67 -3.40
CA PHE A 13 -12.45 27.23 -4.38
C PHE A 13 -11.02 27.30 -3.83
N GLY A 14 -10.70 28.38 -3.11
CA GLY A 14 -9.39 28.59 -2.48
C GLY A 14 -9.05 27.47 -1.50
N THR A 15 -9.98 27.12 -0.62
CA THR A 15 -9.82 26.02 0.36
C THR A 15 -9.52 24.70 -0.32
N ALA A 16 -10.25 24.36 -1.40
CA ALA A 16 -10.00 23.15 -2.17
C ALA A 16 -8.61 23.13 -2.81
N ILE A 17 -8.18 24.24 -3.42
CA ILE A 17 -6.83 24.37 -4.00
C ILE A 17 -5.74 24.25 -2.93
N PHE A 18 -5.89 24.95 -1.79
CA PHE A 18 -4.90 24.91 -0.72
C PHE A 18 -4.79 23.52 -0.09
N ALA A 19 -5.92 22.84 0.16
CA ALA A 19 -5.92 21.48 0.67
C ALA A 19 -5.27 20.51 -0.33
N ALA A 20 -5.61 20.60 -1.61
CA ALA A 20 -4.98 19.81 -2.68
C ALA A 20 -3.47 20.01 -2.74
N GLY A 21 -3.05 21.28 -2.75
CA GLY A 21 -1.64 21.67 -2.75
C GLY A 21 -0.89 21.16 -1.52
N PHE A 22 -1.51 21.26 -0.33
CA PHE A 22 -0.93 20.76 0.92
C PHE A 22 -0.67 19.25 0.85
N TYR A 23 -1.68 18.43 0.54
CA TYR A 23 -1.52 16.98 0.52
C TYR A 23 -0.57 16.51 -0.59
N TRP A 24 -0.67 17.11 -1.78
CA TRP A 24 0.25 16.80 -2.87
C TRP A 24 1.70 17.15 -2.52
N PHE A 25 1.95 18.37 -2.01
CA PHE A 25 3.29 18.79 -1.59
C PHE A 25 3.81 17.94 -0.43
N PHE A 26 2.95 17.58 0.51
CA PHE A 26 3.29 16.74 1.65
C PHE A 26 3.86 15.39 1.19
N TYR A 27 3.21 14.68 0.27
CA TYR A 27 3.74 13.41 -0.22
C TYR A 27 4.89 13.56 -1.19
N ARG A 28 4.82 14.54 -2.10
CA ARG A 28 5.91 14.82 -3.04
C ARG A 28 7.23 15.08 -2.32
N SER A 29 7.24 16.03 -1.39
CA SER A 29 8.44 16.45 -0.65
C SER A 29 9.07 15.34 0.17
N THR A 30 8.29 14.30 0.50
CA THR A 30 8.76 13.23 1.38
C THR A 30 9.37 12.06 0.62
N TYR A 31 8.83 11.75 -0.56
CA TYR A 31 9.09 10.45 -1.18
C TYR A 31 9.45 10.49 -2.66
N TYR A 32 9.20 11.60 -3.34
CA TYR A 32 9.47 11.71 -4.77
C TYR A 32 10.48 12.81 -5.04
N HIS A 33 11.68 12.41 -5.46
CA HIS A 33 12.70 13.36 -5.88
C HIS A 33 12.41 13.83 -7.32
N PRO A 34 12.27 15.15 -7.54
CA PRO A 34 11.74 15.69 -8.78
C PRO A 34 12.74 15.53 -9.92
N ASN A 35 12.59 14.49 -10.73
CA ASN A 35 13.41 14.33 -11.94
C ASN A 35 12.62 14.53 -13.25
N ARG A 36 11.28 14.61 -13.25
CA ARG A 36 10.47 14.71 -14.49
C ARG A 36 9.17 15.52 -14.32
N LYS A 37 9.18 16.82 -14.66
CA LYS A 37 7.96 17.69 -14.61
C LYS A 37 6.82 17.20 -15.51
N SER A 38 7.12 16.55 -16.64
CA SER A 38 6.11 15.99 -17.56
C SER A 38 5.29 14.86 -16.91
N PHE A 39 5.86 14.16 -15.92
CA PHE A 39 5.18 13.10 -15.19
C PHE A 39 4.04 13.65 -14.33
N ASP A 40 4.28 14.77 -13.65
CA ASP A 40 3.27 15.44 -12.82
C ASP A 40 2.08 15.92 -13.66
N LEU A 41 2.35 16.57 -14.79
CA LEU A 41 1.31 17.04 -15.70
C LEU A 41 0.48 15.89 -16.27
N SER A 42 1.12 14.76 -16.58
CA SER A 42 0.43 13.55 -17.04
C SER A 42 -0.50 12.99 -15.97
N ALA A 43 -0.05 12.95 -14.71
CA ALA A 43 -0.86 12.49 -13.58
C ALA A 43 -2.06 13.40 -13.31
N ILE A 44 -1.87 14.73 -13.38
CA ILE A 44 -2.96 15.71 -13.27
C ILE A 44 -3.99 15.52 -14.39
N PHE A 45 -3.54 15.42 -15.64
CA PHE A 45 -4.45 15.17 -16.78
C PHE A 45 -5.22 13.86 -16.61
N CYS A 46 -4.55 12.80 -16.14
CA CYS A 46 -5.22 11.54 -15.84
C CYS A 46 -6.23 11.67 -14.69
N GLY A 47 -5.98 12.53 -13.69
CA GLY A 47 -6.95 12.87 -12.65
C GLY A 47 -8.21 13.52 -13.21
N VAL A 48 -8.05 14.52 -14.09
CA VAL A 48 -9.17 15.16 -14.80
C VAL A 48 -9.96 14.14 -15.62
N LEU A 49 -9.27 13.30 -16.40
CA LEU A 49 -9.89 12.24 -17.19
C LEU A 49 -10.68 11.27 -16.30
N THR A 50 -10.12 10.89 -15.16
CA THR A 50 -10.75 9.96 -14.22
C THR A 50 -12.06 10.51 -13.65
N VAL A 51 -12.11 11.81 -13.31
CA VAL A 51 -13.34 12.47 -12.86
C VAL A 51 -14.41 12.43 -13.96
N GLY A 52 -14.04 12.75 -15.20
CA GLY A 52 -14.96 12.65 -16.33
C GLY A 52 -15.51 11.24 -16.54
N LEU A 53 -14.67 10.21 -16.35
CA LEU A 53 -15.08 8.80 -16.44
C LEU A 53 -15.92 8.31 -15.26
N ALA A 54 -15.82 8.95 -14.08
CA ALA A 54 -16.63 8.61 -12.91
C ALA A 54 -18.03 9.23 -12.96
N ILE A 55 -18.15 10.48 -13.44
CA ILE A 55 -19.43 11.19 -13.52
C ILE A 55 -20.43 10.49 -14.46
N PHE A 56 -19.96 9.97 -15.59
CA PHE A 56 -20.85 9.33 -16.57
C PHE A 56 -21.64 8.14 -15.98
N PRO A 57 -21.00 7.11 -15.38
CA PRO A 57 -21.73 6.02 -14.75
C PRO A 57 -22.52 6.45 -13.51
N GLU A 58 -22.07 7.44 -12.74
CA GLU A 58 -22.86 8.01 -11.62
C GLU A 58 -24.22 8.53 -12.08
N ILE A 59 -24.25 9.28 -13.19
CA ILE A 59 -25.50 9.79 -13.77
C ILE A 59 -26.42 8.65 -14.21
N LEU A 60 -25.88 7.61 -14.85
CA LEU A 60 -26.66 6.47 -15.35
C LEU A 60 -27.25 5.62 -14.23
N VAL A 61 -26.47 5.43 -13.15
CA VAL A 61 -26.84 4.56 -12.03
C VAL A 61 -27.74 5.28 -11.03
N LYS A 62 -27.74 6.62 -10.99
CA LYS A 62 -28.52 7.42 -10.02
C LYS A 62 -29.98 7.00 -9.89
N GLN A 63 -30.67 6.70 -10.99
CA GLN A 63 -32.08 6.29 -10.98
C GLN A 63 -32.35 4.90 -10.34
N TYR A 64 -31.31 4.09 -10.17
CA TYR A 64 -31.38 2.75 -9.60
C TYR A 64 -30.89 2.69 -8.15
N ILE A 65 -30.32 3.79 -7.63
CA ILE A 65 -29.88 3.89 -6.25
C ILE A 65 -31.05 4.32 -5.38
N ASP A 66 -31.27 3.59 -4.30
CA ASP A 66 -32.21 4.02 -3.26
C ASP A 66 -31.67 5.27 -2.57
N GLU A 67 -32.29 6.43 -2.83
CA GLU A 67 -31.88 7.71 -2.24
C GLU A 67 -32.03 7.74 -0.71
N SER A 68 -32.88 6.87 -0.14
CA SER A 68 -33.08 6.74 1.30
C SER A 68 -32.00 5.89 1.98
N SER A 69 -31.29 5.06 1.22
CA SER A 69 -30.22 4.19 1.72
C SER A 69 -28.86 4.89 1.67
N TYR A 70 -28.35 5.29 2.84
CA TYR A 70 -26.97 5.83 2.93
C TYR A 70 -25.92 4.82 2.46
N PHE A 71 -26.17 3.53 2.65
CA PHE A 71 -25.26 2.46 2.22
C PHE A 71 -25.17 2.42 0.70
N ASP A 72 -26.31 2.36 0.01
CA ASP A 72 -26.33 2.26 -1.45
C ASP A 72 -25.73 3.50 -2.12
N ARG A 73 -26.00 4.68 -1.56
CA ARG A 73 -25.39 5.94 -2.01
C ARG A 73 -23.87 5.97 -1.81
N ALA A 74 -23.38 5.50 -0.67
CA ALA A 74 -21.95 5.54 -0.35
C ALA A 74 -21.13 4.55 -1.17
N PHE A 75 -21.59 3.30 -1.28
CA PHE A 75 -20.82 2.22 -1.88
C PHE A 75 -21.11 2.08 -3.38
N GLN A 76 -22.37 1.82 -3.77
CA GLN A 76 -22.77 1.56 -5.15
C GLN A 76 -22.92 2.85 -5.96
N GLY A 77 -23.43 3.92 -5.35
CA GLY A 77 -23.71 5.20 -6.00
C GLY A 77 -22.52 6.16 -6.08
N SER A 78 -21.41 5.85 -5.40
CA SER A 78 -20.21 6.69 -5.42
C SER A 78 -18.94 5.85 -5.40
N SER A 79 -18.63 5.14 -4.30
CA SER A 79 -17.30 4.52 -4.16
C SER A 79 -16.90 3.61 -5.32
N ILE A 80 -17.72 2.65 -5.73
CA ILE A 80 -17.35 1.77 -6.85
C ILE A 80 -17.22 2.52 -8.19
N LEU A 81 -18.07 3.51 -8.42
CA LEU A 81 -18.13 4.29 -9.66
C LEU A 81 -16.95 5.24 -9.80
N GLU A 82 -16.36 5.66 -8.67
CA GLU A 82 -15.17 6.49 -8.66
C GLU A 82 -13.87 5.70 -8.58
N GLU A 83 -13.87 4.53 -7.94
CA GLU A 83 -12.67 3.72 -7.71
C GLU A 83 -12.28 2.89 -8.95
N VAL A 84 -13.25 2.37 -9.70
CA VAL A 84 -12.99 1.61 -10.93
C VAL A 84 -12.29 2.47 -12.00
N PRO A 85 -12.77 3.69 -12.34
CA PRO A 85 -12.07 4.56 -13.29
C PRO A 85 -10.65 4.91 -12.88
N LYS A 86 -10.39 5.17 -11.58
CA LYS A 86 -9.03 5.46 -11.07
C LYS A 86 -8.08 4.32 -11.43
N LEU A 87 -8.46 3.08 -11.12
CA LEU A 87 -7.65 1.91 -11.43
C LEU A 87 -7.45 1.74 -12.94
N LEU A 88 -8.52 1.89 -13.73
CA LEU A 88 -8.44 1.73 -15.19
C LEU A 88 -7.52 2.75 -15.86
N VAL A 89 -7.59 4.02 -15.46
CA VAL A 89 -6.72 5.08 -16.01
C VAL A 89 -5.26 4.84 -15.64
N ILE A 90 -4.97 4.43 -14.39
CA ILE A 90 -3.60 4.11 -13.96
C ILE A 90 -3.05 2.90 -14.74
N LEU A 91 -3.86 1.85 -14.93
CA LEU A 91 -3.51 0.70 -15.77
C LEU A 91 -3.21 1.13 -17.21
N TRP A 92 -4.11 1.90 -17.81
CA TRP A 92 -3.94 2.40 -19.18
C TRP A 92 -2.64 3.20 -19.33
N TYR A 93 -2.37 4.13 -18.41
CA TYR A 93 -1.18 4.97 -18.45
C TYR A 93 0.12 4.14 -18.39
N PHE A 94 0.23 3.21 -17.44
CA PHE A 94 1.46 2.44 -17.25
C PHE A 94 1.62 1.26 -18.22
N LYS A 95 0.58 0.86 -18.98
CA LYS A 95 0.66 -0.25 -19.94
C LYS A 95 1.84 -0.10 -20.92
N GLY A 96 2.05 1.12 -21.43
CA GLY A 96 3.15 1.45 -22.36
C GLY A 96 4.44 1.93 -21.68
N LEU A 97 4.41 2.20 -20.37
CA LEU A 97 5.50 2.85 -19.64
C LEU A 97 6.10 1.98 -18.53
N LYS A 98 5.63 0.72 -18.40
CA LYS A 98 6.01 -0.23 -17.35
C LYS A 98 7.50 -0.54 -17.24
N SER A 99 8.28 -0.38 -18.31
CA SER A 99 9.74 -0.61 -18.31
C SER A 99 10.55 0.61 -17.89
N VAL A 100 9.92 1.79 -17.84
CA VAL A 100 10.59 3.07 -17.54
C VAL A 100 10.42 3.48 -16.08
N TYR A 101 9.29 3.10 -15.48
CA TYR A 101 8.93 3.54 -14.14
C TYR A 101 9.01 2.40 -13.12
N ASN A 102 9.36 2.79 -11.90
CA ASN A 102 9.45 1.92 -10.74
C ASN A 102 8.12 1.91 -9.96
N VAL A 103 8.02 1.00 -9.00
CA VAL A 103 6.82 0.85 -8.17
C VAL A 103 6.53 2.13 -7.37
N SER A 104 7.56 2.79 -6.85
CA SER A 104 7.44 4.08 -6.15
C SER A 104 6.91 5.20 -7.05
N ASP A 105 7.28 5.20 -8.33
CA ASP A 105 6.79 6.18 -9.30
C ASP A 105 5.30 5.99 -9.57
N GLY A 106 4.85 4.73 -9.64
CA GLY A 106 3.44 4.38 -9.71
C GLY A 106 2.63 4.94 -8.54
N ILE A 107 3.12 4.76 -7.30
CA ILE A 107 2.48 5.33 -6.11
C ILE A 107 2.37 6.85 -6.24
N TYR A 108 3.46 7.53 -6.60
CA TYR A 108 3.47 8.98 -6.71
C TYR A 108 2.54 9.52 -7.82
N PHE A 109 2.47 8.82 -8.95
CA PHE A 109 1.49 9.09 -10.00
C PHE A 109 0.07 8.99 -9.46
N GLY A 110 -0.23 7.89 -8.77
CA GLY A 110 -1.53 7.64 -8.16
C GLY A 110 -1.92 8.69 -7.11
N LEU A 111 -0.97 9.13 -6.28
CA LEU A 111 -1.17 10.21 -5.29
C LEU A 111 -1.55 11.53 -5.98
N THR A 112 -0.83 11.88 -7.05
CA THR A 112 -1.09 13.12 -7.80
C THR A 112 -2.44 13.06 -8.51
N LEU A 113 -2.75 11.92 -9.16
CA LEU A 113 -4.04 11.66 -9.79
C LEU A 113 -5.18 11.78 -8.76
N GLY A 114 -5.03 11.15 -7.60
CA GLY A 114 -6.00 11.18 -6.51
C GLY A 114 -6.22 12.58 -5.93
N ALA A 115 -5.15 13.35 -5.75
CA ALA A 115 -5.24 14.75 -5.30
C ALA A 115 -5.99 15.63 -6.33
N THR A 116 -5.75 15.43 -7.63
CA THR A 116 -6.51 16.11 -8.69
C THR A 116 -7.97 15.66 -8.71
N PHE A 117 -8.24 14.37 -8.53
CA PHE A 117 -9.61 13.85 -8.44
C PHE A 117 -10.36 14.52 -7.29
N GLY A 118 -9.81 14.51 -6.08
CA GLY A 118 -10.43 15.13 -4.92
C GLY A 118 -10.59 16.65 -5.04
N LEU A 119 -9.66 17.34 -5.70
CA LEU A 119 -9.79 18.78 -5.99
C LEU A 119 -11.01 19.07 -6.87
N LEU A 120 -11.11 18.38 -8.00
CA LEU A 120 -12.19 18.60 -8.97
C LEU A 120 -13.54 18.16 -8.41
N GLU A 121 -13.57 17.07 -7.65
CA GLU A 121 -14.77 16.64 -6.97
C GLU A 121 -15.29 17.73 -6.01
N ASN A 122 -14.41 18.30 -5.18
CA ASN A 122 -14.80 19.41 -4.30
C ASN A 122 -15.21 20.67 -5.09
N PHE A 123 -14.66 20.91 -6.28
CA PHE A 123 -15.16 21.96 -7.18
C PHE A 123 -16.59 21.69 -7.67
N LEU A 124 -16.94 20.43 -7.94
CA LEU A 124 -18.30 20.05 -8.35
C LEU A 124 -19.29 20.19 -7.18
N TYR A 125 -18.85 19.99 -5.94
CA TYR A 125 -19.67 20.20 -4.75
C TYR A 125 -19.76 21.66 -4.29
N ALA A 126 -18.84 22.54 -4.71
CA ALA A 126 -18.80 23.94 -4.26
C ALA A 126 -20.08 24.75 -4.55
N PRO A 127 -20.79 24.58 -5.69
CA PRO A 127 -22.07 25.24 -5.94
C PRO A 127 -23.23 24.67 -5.12
N ILE A 128 -23.10 23.45 -4.58
CA ILE A 128 -24.18 22.69 -3.96
C ILE A 128 -24.14 22.84 -2.43
N LEU A 129 -22.94 22.82 -1.83
CA LEU A 129 -22.76 22.82 -0.38
C LEU A 129 -22.43 24.22 0.14
N ASP A 130 -22.84 24.51 1.38
CA ASP A 130 -22.38 25.68 2.13
C ASP A 130 -20.88 25.59 2.46
N PHE A 131 -20.31 26.70 2.94
CA PHE A 131 -18.87 26.79 3.17
C PHE A 131 -18.34 25.76 4.18
N TRP A 132 -18.96 25.65 5.36
CA TRP A 132 -18.52 24.74 6.42
C TRP A 132 -18.58 23.25 6.05
N PRO A 133 -19.69 22.71 5.50
CA PRO A 133 -19.72 21.32 5.06
C PRO A 133 -18.76 21.07 3.89
N LEU A 134 -18.59 22.01 2.96
CA LEU A 134 -17.59 21.89 1.89
C LEU A 134 -16.17 21.88 2.44
N PHE A 135 -15.87 22.72 3.44
CA PHE A 135 -14.54 22.77 4.05
C PHE A 135 -14.22 21.45 4.75
N LEU A 136 -15.15 20.92 5.56
CA LEU A 136 -14.99 19.62 6.22
C LEU A 136 -14.78 18.52 5.18
N ARG A 137 -15.60 18.49 4.12
CA ARG A 137 -15.45 17.54 3.01
C ARG A 137 -14.07 17.68 2.37
N THR A 138 -13.67 18.88 2.01
CA THR A 138 -12.39 19.14 1.31
C THR A 138 -11.20 18.61 2.09
N VAL A 139 -11.13 18.87 3.39
CA VAL A 139 -9.95 18.49 4.17
C VAL A 139 -9.89 17.00 4.53
N THR A 140 -11.03 16.31 4.43
CA THR A 140 -11.17 14.88 4.78
C THR A 140 -11.26 13.98 3.54
N SER A 141 -11.93 14.39 2.47
CA SER A 141 -12.10 13.60 1.24
C SER A 141 -10.84 13.60 0.39
N LEU A 142 -10.12 14.71 0.35
CA LEU A 142 -8.94 14.84 -0.48
C LEU A 142 -7.81 13.85 -0.09
N PRO A 143 -7.52 13.62 1.21
CA PRO A 143 -6.68 12.51 1.66
C PRO A 143 -7.14 11.15 1.14
N ILE A 144 -8.43 10.83 1.22
CA ILE A 144 -8.89 9.49 0.87
C ILE A 144 -8.65 9.20 -0.62
N HIS A 145 -8.96 10.16 -1.51
CA HIS A 145 -8.67 10.00 -2.93
C HIS A 145 -7.17 9.92 -3.22
N THR A 146 -6.37 10.72 -2.51
CA THR A 146 -4.91 10.66 -2.59
C THR A 146 -4.42 9.25 -2.22
N PHE A 147 -4.90 8.68 -1.11
CA PHE A 147 -4.47 7.37 -0.63
C PHE A 147 -4.89 6.23 -1.55
N THR A 148 -6.15 6.20 -1.97
CA THR A 148 -6.64 5.14 -2.88
C THR A 148 -5.92 5.21 -4.22
N GLY A 149 -5.69 6.41 -4.75
CA GLY A 149 -4.86 6.62 -5.93
C GLY A 149 -3.45 6.04 -5.77
N GLY A 150 -2.76 6.36 -4.68
CA GLY A 150 -1.42 5.82 -4.39
C GLY A 150 -1.39 4.29 -4.26
N ILE A 151 -2.39 3.70 -3.63
CA ILE A 151 -2.54 2.24 -3.50
C ILE A 151 -2.71 1.59 -4.88
N TYR A 152 -3.52 2.16 -5.78
CA TYR A 152 -3.63 1.67 -7.16
C TYR A 152 -2.34 1.83 -7.95
N GLY A 153 -1.61 2.91 -7.72
CA GLY A 153 -0.28 3.13 -8.27
C GLY A 153 0.67 1.98 -7.94
N TYR A 154 0.73 1.59 -6.66
CA TYR A 154 1.48 0.41 -6.21
C TYR A 154 1.01 -0.86 -6.91
N ALA A 155 -0.30 -1.14 -6.83
CA ALA A 155 -0.88 -2.39 -7.34
C ALA A 155 -0.65 -2.57 -8.85
N THR A 156 -0.80 -1.49 -9.61
CA THR A 156 -0.59 -1.46 -11.07
C THR A 156 0.86 -1.74 -11.44
N MET A 157 1.81 -1.10 -10.77
CA MET A 157 3.22 -1.35 -11.05
C MET A 157 3.63 -2.75 -10.63
N GLN A 158 3.13 -3.23 -9.49
CA GLN A 158 3.31 -4.62 -9.08
C GLN A 158 2.77 -5.61 -10.12
N TYR A 159 1.60 -5.34 -10.70
CA TYR A 159 1.02 -6.16 -11.76
C TYR A 159 1.89 -6.18 -13.02
N TYR A 160 2.42 -5.04 -13.45
CA TYR A 160 3.23 -4.96 -14.66
C TYR A 160 4.67 -5.49 -14.50
N HIS A 161 5.25 -5.36 -13.31
CA HIS A 161 6.60 -5.88 -12.99
C HIS A 161 6.59 -7.36 -12.57
N SER A 162 5.40 -7.90 -12.35
CA SER A 162 5.19 -9.33 -12.15
C SER A 162 5.40 -10.10 -13.44
N ARG A 163 5.97 -11.31 -13.33
CA ARG A 163 6.01 -12.23 -14.46
C ARG A 163 4.60 -12.61 -14.89
N PRO A 164 4.27 -12.62 -16.20
CA PRO A 164 2.95 -13.01 -16.70
C PRO A 164 2.49 -14.35 -16.12
N SER A 165 1.32 -14.36 -15.49
CA SER A 165 0.66 -15.58 -15.00
C SER A 165 -0.85 -15.34 -14.91
N SER A 166 -1.62 -16.43 -14.89
CA SER A 166 -3.09 -16.37 -14.84
C SER A 166 -3.66 -15.66 -13.62
N PHE A 167 -2.88 -15.43 -12.56
CA PHE A 167 -3.36 -14.88 -11.29
C PHE A 167 -2.74 -13.51 -10.92
N ASN A 168 -2.01 -12.87 -11.83
CA ASN A 168 -1.39 -11.56 -11.56
C ASN A 168 -2.41 -10.48 -11.19
N PHE A 169 -3.64 -10.60 -11.70
CA PHE A 169 -4.70 -9.63 -11.51
C PHE A 169 -5.27 -9.62 -10.08
N LEU A 170 -5.05 -10.68 -9.28
CA LEU A 170 -5.60 -10.75 -7.92
C LEU A 170 -5.12 -9.58 -7.03
N GLY A 171 -3.87 -9.14 -7.21
CA GLY A 171 -3.37 -7.96 -6.50
C GLY A 171 -4.13 -6.68 -6.84
N LEU A 172 -4.53 -6.52 -8.10
CA LEU A 172 -5.38 -5.40 -8.55
C LEU A 172 -6.78 -5.52 -7.92
N PHE A 173 -7.36 -6.72 -7.94
CA PHE A 173 -8.69 -6.97 -7.36
C PHE A 173 -8.72 -6.71 -5.86
N TYR A 174 -7.73 -7.19 -5.10
CA TYR A 174 -7.65 -6.91 -3.66
C TYR A 174 -7.46 -5.42 -3.36
N SER A 175 -6.72 -4.71 -4.21
CA SER A 175 -6.54 -3.26 -4.06
C SER A 175 -7.85 -2.52 -4.36
N LEU A 176 -8.57 -2.92 -5.43
CA LEU A 176 -9.89 -2.38 -5.75
C LEU A 176 -10.89 -2.62 -4.62
N PHE A 177 -10.99 -3.86 -4.14
CA PHE A 177 -11.88 -4.20 -3.03
C PHE A 177 -11.53 -3.43 -1.75
N GLY A 178 -10.24 -3.36 -1.40
CA GLY A 178 -9.77 -2.62 -0.22
C GLY A 178 -10.06 -1.13 -0.29
N CYS A 179 -9.76 -0.49 -1.43
CA CYS A 179 -10.05 0.93 -1.65
C CYS A 179 -11.55 1.21 -1.74
N PHE A 180 -12.34 0.33 -2.38
CA PHE A 180 -13.80 0.39 -2.39
C PHE A 180 -14.38 0.37 -0.96
N VAL A 181 -13.94 -0.57 -0.13
CA VAL A 181 -14.41 -0.64 1.26
C VAL A 181 -13.98 0.60 2.05
N LEU A 182 -12.73 1.03 1.91
CA LEU A 182 -12.18 2.17 2.62
C LEU A 182 -12.90 3.48 2.25
N HIS A 183 -13.07 3.74 0.96
CA HIS A 183 -13.71 4.94 0.45
C HIS A 183 -15.23 4.91 0.64
N GLY A 184 -15.89 3.78 0.41
CA GLY A 184 -17.32 3.62 0.69
C GLY A 184 -17.64 3.84 2.18
N THR A 185 -16.80 3.32 3.09
CA THR A 185 -16.96 3.56 4.53
C THR A 185 -16.78 5.04 4.88
N PHE A 186 -15.82 5.72 4.24
CA PHE A 186 -15.63 7.17 4.38
C PHE A 186 -16.89 7.94 3.95
N ASN A 187 -17.43 7.65 2.76
CA ASN A 187 -18.65 8.31 2.25
C ASN A 187 -19.87 8.00 3.12
N TYR A 188 -19.99 6.77 3.62
CA TYR A 188 -21.08 6.36 4.50
C TYR A 188 -21.08 7.15 5.81
N ILE A 189 -19.91 7.35 6.43
CA ILE A 189 -19.76 8.17 7.64
C ILE A 189 -20.16 9.64 7.37
N LEU A 190 -19.73 10.20 6.23
CA LEU A 190 -20.11 11.56 5.85
C LEU A 190 -21.62 11.71 5.59
N LEU A 191 -22.26 10.69 5.02
CA LEU A 191 -23.69 10.73 4.68
C LEU A 191 -24.59 10.58 5.91
N ILE A 192 -24.23 9.74 6.89
CA ILE A 192 -24.98 9.63 8.16
C ILE A 192 -24.79 10.88 9.02
N ASP A 193 -23.62 11.53 8.93
CA ASP A 193 -23.28 12.74 9.70
C ASP A 193 -23.39 12.53 11.23
N GLY A 194 -23.40 13.62 11.99
CA GLY A 194 -23.56 13.61 13.45
C GLY A 194 -22.37 13.02 14.19
N ASN A 195 -22.64 12.16 15.18
CA ASN A 195 -21.61 11.63 16.07
C ASN A 195 -20.62 10.69 15.36
N PHE A 196 -20.99 10.12 14.21
CA PHE A 196 -20.13 9.21 13.47
C PHE A 196 -18.93 9.91 12.81
N VAL A 197 -18.95 11.23 12.67
CA VAL A 197 -17.83 12.04 12.14
C VAL A 197 -16.53 11.80 12.95
N ILE A 198 -16.64 11.42 14.23
CA ILE A 198 -15.49 11.05 15.09
C ILE A 198 -14.70 9.84 14.55
N LEU A 199 -15.29 9.03 13.68
CA LEU A 199 -14.64 7.86 13.08
C LEU A 199 -13.75 8.21 11.88
N LEU A 200 -13.89 9.41 11.29
CA LEU A 200 -13.13 9.80 10.10
C LEU A 200 -11.60 9.68 10.27
N PRO A 201 -10.97 10.10 11.37
CA PRO A 201 -9.53 9.96 11.55
C PRO A 201 -9.05 8.52 11.53
N PHE A 202 -9.86 7.56 12.00
CA PHE A 202 -9.49 6.15 11.98
C PHE A 202 -9.48 5.58 10.56
N ILE A 203 -10.46 5.97 9.75
CA ILE A 203 -10.52 5.60 8.32
C ILE A 203 -9.35 6.23 7.57
N LEU A 204 -9.09 7.53 7.77
CA LEU A 204 -7.96 8.22 7.14
C LEU A 204 -6.61 7.67 7.60
N ALA A 205 -6.44 7.38 8.90
CA ALA A 205 -5.24 6.75 9.43
C ALA A 205 -5.03 5.36 8.84
N THR A 206 -6.09 4.57 8.66
CA THR A 206 -6.00 3.25 8.02
C THR A 206 -5.46 3.38 6.60
N GLY A 207 -6.07 4.26 5.78
CA GLY A 207 -5.59 4.50 4.41
C GLY A 207 -4.15 5.00 4.37
N PHE A 208 -3.79 5.91 5.26
CA PHE A 208 -2.43 6.45 5.38
C PHE A 208 -1.39 5.40 5.78
N PHE A 209 -1.64 4.61 6.81
CA PHE A 209 -0.68 3.59 7.24
C PHE A 209 -0.52 2.47 6.21
N VAL A 210 -1.60 2.12 5.49
CA VAL A 210 -1.51 1.20 4.34
C VAL A 210 -0.61 1.81 3.26
N LEU A 211 -0.85 3.06 2.86
CA LEU A 211 -0.03 3.75 1.87
C LEU A 211 1.44 3.85 2.31
N GLU A 212 1.71 4.27 3.54
CA GLU A 212 3.06 4.37 4.12
C GLU A 212 3.79 3.03 4.12
N TYR A 213 3.08 1.95 4.45
CA TYR A 213 3.63 0.59 4.36
C TYR A 213 3.97 0.22 2.91
N LEU A 214 3.04 0.40 1.97
CA LEU A 214 3.27 0.07 0.55
C LEU A 214 4.42 0.87 -0.04
N LEU A 215 4.52 2.16 0.31
CA LEU A 215 5.60 3.03 -0.11
C LEU A 215 6.95 2.58 0.47
N THR A 216 6.98 2.20 1.75
CA THR A 216 8.19 1.63 2.38
C THR A 216 8.63 0.34 1.69
N ILE A 217 7.70 -0.54 1.34
CA ILE A 217 7.99 -1.77 0.58
C ILE A 217 8.53 -1.42 -0.81
N SER A 218 7.95 -0.43 -1.48
CA SER A 218 8.36 -0.05 -2.84
C SER A 218 9.82 0.41 -2.92
N GLN A 219 10.36 1.01 -1.85
CA GLN A 219 11.76 1.46 -1.77
C GLN A 219 12.78 0.31 -1.70
N ASN A 220 12.32 -0.91 -1.40
CA ASN A 220 13.17 -2.11 -1.34
C ASN A 220 13.11 -2.94 -2.64
N ILE A 221 12.35 -2.50 -3.63
CA ILE A 221 12.25 -3.16 -4.93
C ILE A 221 13.31 -2.56 -5.85
N LEU A 222 14.13 -3.40 -6.47
CA LEU A 222 15.10 -2.94 -7.44
C LEU A 222 14.41 -2.30 -8.65
N PRO A 223 15.03 -1.29 -9.29
CA PRO A 223 14.50 -0.72 -10.50
C PRO A 223 14.26 -1.78 -11.58
N ILE A 224 13.16 -1.64 -12.32
CA ILE A 224 12.78 -2.66 -13.31
C ILE A 224 13.82 -2.82 -14.42
N GLU A 225 14.50 -1.74 -14.80
CA GLU A 225 15.60 -1.76 -15.78
C GLU A 225 16.75 -2.67 -15.32
N VAL A 226 17.07 -2.64 -14.02
CA VAL A 226 18.10 -3.51 -13.42
C VAL A 226 17.62 -4.95 -13.35
N LEU A 227 16.34 -5.19 -13.05
CA LEU A 227 15.79 -6.55 -13.05
C LEU A 227 15.78 -7.14 -14.46
N GLN A 228 15.40 -6.35 -15.46
CA GLN A 228 15.37 -6.76 -16.86
C GLN A 228 16.77 -7.01 -17.41
N SER A 229 17.78 -6.24 -17.02
CA SER A 229 19.17 -6.47 -17.47
C SER A 229 19.74 -7.79 -16.97
N ILE A 230 19.23 -8.33 -15.85
CA ILE A 230 19.60 -9.66 -15.32
C ILE A 230 18.56 -10.74 -15.62
N GLY A 231 17.55 -10.46 -16.45
CA GLY A 231 16.53 -11.44 -16.86
C GLY A 231 15.51 -11.83 -15.77
N LEU A 232 15.36 -11.02 -14.72
CA LEU A 232 14.44 -11.25 -13.61
C LEU A 232 13.19 -10.37 -13.71
N PHE A 233 12.07 -10.88 -13.18
CA PHE A 233 10.89 -10.09 -12.85
C PHE A 233 10.87 -9.73 -11.36
N GLY A 234 9.97 -8.82 -10.96
CA GLY A 234 9.86 -8.39 -9.57
C GLY A 234 9.54 -9.53 -8.59
N ASP A 235 8.77 -10.53 -9.02
CA ASP A 235 8.46 -11.69 -8.17
C ASP A 235 9.61 -12.70 -8.10
N ASP A 236 10.38 -12.82 -9.19
CA ASP A 236 11.59 -13.65 -9.23
C ASP A 236 12.62 -13.06 -8.25
N TYR A 237 12.81 -11.74 -8.27
CA TYR A 237 13.67 -11.05 -7.31
C TYR A 237 13.22 -11.25 -5.85
N LYS A 238 11.90 -11.23 -5.58
CA LYS A 238 11.38 -11.46 -4.22
C LYS A 238 11.72 -12.86 -3.69
N VAL A 239 11.71 -13.89 -4.53
CA VAL A 239 12.07 -15.25 -4.07
C VAL A 239 13.57 -15.38 -3.86
N VAL A 240 14.39 -14.79 -4.75
CA VAL A 240 15.85 -14.75 -4.61
C VAL A 240 16.26 -13.99 -3.36
N SER A 241 15.77 -12.76 -3.20
CA SER A 241 16.08 -11.88 -2.06
C SER A 241 15.72 -12.54 -0.72
N LYS A 242 14.56 -13.22 -0.64
CA LYS A 242 14.19 -13.98 0.56
C LYS A 242 15.15 -15.13 0.82
N PHE A 243 15.53 -15.88 -0.21
CA PHE A 243 16.47 -16.98 -0.06
C PHE A 243 17.83 -16.48 0.46
N THR A 244 18.41 -15.47 -0.18
CA THR A 244 19.69 -14.87 0.25
C THR A 244 19.61 -14.34 1.67
N GLY A 245 18.47 -13.74 2.05
CA GLY A 245 18.22 -13.28 3.41
C GLY A 245 18.23 -14.43 4.44
N TYR A 246 17.55 -15.54 4.14
CA TYR A 246 17.56 -16.72 5.02
C TYR A 246 18.94 -17.38 5.11
N ASP A 247 19.64 -17.51 3.98
CA ASP A 247 20.99 -18.08 3.97
C ASP A 247 21.97 -17.24 4.81
N SER A 248 21.95 -15.91 4.61
CA SER A 248 22.74 -14.98 5.41
C SER A 248 22.40 -15.08 6.90
N TRP A 249 21.12 -15.11 7.26
CA TRP A 249 20.69 -15.28 8.64
C TRP A 249 21.15 -16.61 9.25
N MET A 250 21.08 -17.70 8.49
CA MET A 250 21.53 -19.02 8.95
C MET A 250 23.04 -19.01 9.23
N ARG A 251 23.84 -18.48 8.30
CA ARG A 251 25.30 -18.32 8.48
C ARG A 251 25.65 -17.45 9.69
N LEU A 252 24.92 -16.34 9.88
CA LEU A 252 25.08 -15.46 11.05
C LEU A 252 24.70 -16.16 12.35
N SER A 253 23.62 -16.95 12.35
CA SER A 253 23.19 -17.70 13.54
C SER A 253 24.20 -18.78 13.97
N GLN A 254 24.93 -19.35 13.01
CA GLN A 254 26.00 -20.31 13.25
C GLN A 254 27.27 -19.60 13.77
N ASN A 255 27.57 -18.40 13.27
CA ASN A 255 28.71 -17.58 13.68
C ASN A 255 28.38 -16.70 14.89
N ARG A 256 28.47 -17.27 16.11
CA ARG A 256 28.19 -16.59 17.40
C ARG A 256 29.02 -15.33 17.72
N ILE A 257 29.99 -14.95 16.88
CA ILE A 257 30.96 -13.87 17.16
C ILE A 257 30.50 -12.52 16.59
N GLN A 258 29.63 -12.49 15.56
CA GLN A 258 29.18 -11.22 14.98
C GLN A 258 27.99 -10.62 15.75
N LYS A 259 28.23 -9.51 16.46
CA LYS A 259 27.16 -8.65 16.99
C LYS A 259 26.48 -7.96 15.81
N VAL A 260 25.25 -8.38 15.50
CA VAL A 260 24.43 -7.75 14.46
C VAL A 260 23.84 -6.45 15.01
N GLU A 261 24.05 -5.33 14.32
CA GLU A 261 23.43 -4.06 14.72
C GLU A 261 21.89 -4.15 14.67
N PRO A 262 21.17 -3.68 15.72
CA PRO A 262 19.72 -3.67 15.72
C PRO A 262 19.21 -2.64 14.71
N ILE A 263 18.48 -3.09 13.71
CA ILE A 263 17.77 -2.21 12.79
C ILE A 263 16.34 -2.05 13.34
N PRO A 264 15.92 -0.86 13.77
CA PRO A 264 14.58 -0.66 14.32
C PRO A 264 13.53 -0.64 13.20
N LEU A 265 12.33 -1.13 13.51
CA LEU A 265 11.15 -1.05 12.64
C LEU A 265 10.76 0.40 12.35
N PHE A 266 10.78 1.23 13.38
CA PHE A 266 10.46 2.65 13.29
C PHE A 266 11.73 3.49 13.25
N ARG A 267 11.75 4.50 12.38
CA ARG A 267 12.76 5.54 12.38
C ARG A 267 12.61 6.41 13.62
N GLN A 268 13.72 6.99 14.08
CA GLN A 268 13.66 7.96 15.16
C GLN A 268 12.89 9.20 14.70
N LEU A 269 11.98 9.66 15.55
CA LEU A 269 11.19 10.85 15.30
C LEU A 269 12.06 12.10 15.50
N PRO A 270 12.20 12.98 14.50
CA PRO A 270 12.93 14.23 14.68
C PRO A 270 12.17 15.14 15.67
N LYS A 271 12.92 15.79 16.57
CA LYS A 271 12.36 16.68 17.61
C LYS A 271 11.40 17.74 17.04
N GLY A 272 11.69 18.25 15.84
CA GLY A 272 10.81 19.21 15.15
C GLY A 272 9.42 18.65 14.83
N LYS A 273 9.31 17.39 14.36
CA LYS A 273 8.00 16.76 14.12
C LYS A 273 7.22 16.58 15.42
N ILE A 274 7.91 16.18 16.49
CA ILE A 274 7.29 16.02 17.82
C ILE A 274 6.75 17.37 18.30
N ALA A 275 7.54 18.44 18.22
CA ALA A 275 7.13 19.78 18.63
C ALA A 275 5.89 20.29 17.86
N VAL A 276 5.89 20.14 16.53
CA VAL A 276 4.73 20.52 15.69
C VAL A 276 3.49 19.68 16.05
N SER A 277 3.67 18.39 16.30
CA SER A 277 2.56 17.47 16.65
C SER A 277 1.96 17.81 18.01
N VAL A 278 2.79 18.14 19.01
CA VAL A 278 2.34 18.62 20.32
C VAL A 278 1.53 19.91 20.17
N PHE A 279 2.03 20.87 19.38
CA PHE A 279 1.31 22.12 19.11
C PHE A 279 -0.06 21.86 18.45
N LEU A 280 -0.11 21.00 17.43
CA LEU A 280 -1.35 20.63 16.75
C LEU A 280 -2.34 19.86 17.64
N PHE A 281 -1.88 19.23 18.71
CA PHE A 281 -2.74 18.55 19.70
C PHE A 281 -3.24 19.51 20.79
N LEU A 282 -2.47 20.55 21.13
CA LEU A 282 -2.89 21.57 22.09
C LEU A 282 -4.06 22.42 21.57
N ILE A 283 -4.08 22.75 20.28
CA ILE A 283 -5.15 23.52 19.64
C ILE A 283 -6.54 22.88 19.84
N PRO A 284 -6.80 21.61 19.44
CA PRO A 284 -8.10 20.98 19.61
C PRO A 284 -8.44 20.80 21.09
N THR A 285 -7.46 20.56 21.96
CA THR A 285 -7.69 20.47 23.41
C THR A 285 -8.21 21.80 23.99
N LEU A 286 -7.61 22.93 23.58
CA LEU A 286 -8.05 24.25 23.97
C LEU A 286 -9.44 24.58 23.42
N LEU A 287 -9.66 24.33 22.12
CA LEU A 287 -10.95 24.57 21.46
C LEU A 287 -12.06 23.71 22.05
N TYR A 288 -11.78 22.46 22.42
CA TYR A 288 -12.72 21.59 23.12
C TYR A 288 -13.04 22.12 24.52
N SER A 289 -12.05 22.60 25.26
CA SER A 289 -12.28 23.21 26.57
C SER A 289 -13.15 24.47 26.48
N ILE A 290 -12.97 25.29 25.44
CA ILE A 290 -13.82 26.46 25.17
C ILE A 290 -15.24 26.00 24.83
N TYR A 291 -15.38 25.00 23.95
CA TYR A 291 -16.67 24.43 23.58
C TYR A 291 -17.46 23.90 24.77
N LEU A 292 -16.83 23.13 25.66
CA LEU A 292 -17.50 22.60 26.86
C LEU A 292 -17.99 23.70 27.80
N LYS A 293 -17.27 24.83 27.85
CA LYS A 293 -17.59 25.94 28.77
C LYS A 293 -18.60 26.92 28.18
N PHE A 294 -18.59 27.12 26.87
CA PHE A 294 -19.42 28.12 26.18
C PHE A 294 -19.99 27.59 24.85
N PRO A 295 -20.82 26.52 24.87
CA PRO A 295 -21.31 25.90 23.64
C PRO A 295 -22.12 26.88 22.77
N GLU A 296 -22.89 27.76 23.40
CA GLU A 296 -23.72 28.80 22.77
C GLU A 296 -22.91 29.86 21.99
N THR A 297 -21.62 30.02 22.29
CA THR A 297 -20.78 31.06 21.65
C THR A 297 -20.24 30.66 20.28
N ILE A 298 -20.19 29.35 19.98
CA ILE A 298 -19.58 28.86 18.74
C ILE A 298 -20.37 29.26 17.50
N PRO A 299 -21.71 29.05 17.43
CA PRO A 299 -22.50 29.51 16.29
C PRO A 299 -22.49 31.04 16.15
N LEU A 300 -22.20 31.75 17.24
CA LEU A 300 -22.18 33.21 17.32
C LEU A 300 -20.90 33.82 16.74
N PHE A 301 -19.75 33.12 16.87
CA PHE A 301 -18.47 33.51 16.25
C PHE A 301 -18.26 32.91 14.85
N LEU A 302 -18.85 31.74 14.59
CA LEU A 302 -18.74 31.01 13.33
C LEU A 302 -20.14 30.85 12.75
N GLU A 303 -20.63 31.93 12.16
CA GLU A 303 -21.99 31.99 11.61
C GLU A 303 -22.25 30.81 10.66
N GLY A 304 -23.36 30.10 10.92
CA GLY A 304 -23.82 28.98 10.09
C GLY A 304 -23.07 27.66 10.27
N ILE A 305 -22.12 27.53 11.21
CA ILE A 305 -21.46 26.23 11.47
C ILE A 305 -22.36 25.30 12.29
N ARG A 306 -22.51 24.06 11.84
CA ARG A 306 -23.16 23.00 12.62
C ARG A 306 -22.19 22.43 13.65
N THR A 307 -22.71 21.90 14.76
CA THR A 307 -21.88 21.27 15.80
C THR A 307 -21.00 20.14 15.26
N SER A 308 -21.51 19.30 14.35
CA SER A 308 -20.73 18.22 13.73
C SER A 308 -19.58 18.75 12.88
N GLU A 309 -19.79 19.86 12.16
CA GLU A 309 -18.76 20.54 11.36
C GLU A 309 -17.69 21.17 12.23
N PHE A 310 -18.09 21.80 13.33
CA PHE A 310 -17.14 22.35 14.30
C PHE A 310 -16.25 21.25 14.87
N ILE A 311 -16.84 20.15 15.35
CA ILE A 311 -16.10 19.01 15.89
C ILE A 311 -15.18 18.43 14.80
N GLY A 312 -15.68 18.25 13.58
CA GLY A 312 -14.93 17.77 12.43
C GLY A 312 -13.69 18.61 12.11
N LEU A 313 -13.87 19.93 11.98
CA LEU A 313 -12.82 20.86 11.52
C LEU A 313 -11.83 21.26 12.60
N PHE A 314 -12.29 21.44 13.84
CA PHE A 314 -11.48 22.06 14.89
C PHE A 314 -10.98 21.08 15.94
N LEU A 315 -11.57 19.88 16.03
CA LEU A 315 -11.12 18.83 16.96
C LEU A 315 -10.48 17.68 16.19
N ILE A 316 -11.24 17.11 15.26
CA ILE A 316 -10.90 15.88 14.54
C ILE A 316 -9.79 16.13 13.51
N TYR A 317 -9.91 17.17 12.70
CA TYR A 317 -8.94 17.46 11.64
C TYR A 317 -7.53 17.81 12.16
N PRO A 318 -7.33 18.61 13.23
CA PRO A 318 -6.01 18.82 13.81
C PRO A 318 -5.38 17.55 14.37
N ILE A 319 -6.17 16.65 14.98
CA ILE A 319 -5.70 15.33 15.42
C ILE A 319 -5.22 14.51 14.21
N TRP A 320 -5.99 14.54 13.12
CA TRP A 320 -5.60 13.90 11.87
C TRP A 320 -4.28 14.46 11.31
N LEU A 321 -4.11 15.79 11.28
CA LEU A 321 -2.85 16.42 10.85
C LEU A 321 -1.68 16.05 11.75
N CYS A 322 -1.90 15.90 13.06
CA CYS A 322 -0.91 15.41 14.00
C CYS A 322 -0.46 13.99 13.64
N ILE A 323 -1.40 13.06 13.40
CA ILE A 323 -1.08 11.69 12.96
C ILE A 323 -0.27 11.75 11.67
N LEU A 324 -0.73 12.50 10.68
CA LEU A 324 -0.11 12.61 9.37
C LEU A 324 1.33 13.15 9.47
N ILE A 325 1.58 14.24 10.19
CA ILE A 325 2.92 14.84 10.32
C ILE A 325 3.87 13.96 11.15
N LEU A 326 3.37 13.40 12.26
CA LEU A 326 4.18 12.61 13.18
C LEU A 326 4.65 11.30 12.53
N PHE A 327 3.71 10.58 11.92
CA PHE A 327 3.95 9.23 11.41
C PHE A 327 4.41 9.18 9.96
N ARG A 328 4.52 10.32 9.28
CA ARG A 328 5.09 10.40 7.92
C ARG A 328 6.49 9.79 7.87
N GLY A 329 6.66 8.73 7.11
CA GLY A 329 7.94 8.10 6.84
C GLY A 329 8.50 7.41 8.08
N ILE A 330 7.63 7.02 9.01
CA ILE A 330 7.99 6.39 10.28
C ILE A 330 8.58 5.01 10.08
N PHE A 331 8.13 4.26 9.08
CA PHE A 331 8.66 2.93 8.80
C PHE A 331 10.07 3.03 8.23
N ASN A 332 10.95 2.16 8.71
CA ASN A 332 12.33 2.06 8.25
C ASN A 332 12.44 1.03 7.12
N PRO A 333 12.67 1.42 5.84
CA PRO A 333 12.77 0.47 4.73
C PRO A 333 13.84 -0.59 4.93
N LYS A 334 14.97 -0.24 5.57
CA LYS A 334 16.05 -1.19 5.87
C LYS A 334 15.59 -2.35 6.74
N PHE A 335 14.63 -2.11 7.63
CA PHE A 335 14.04 -3.17 8.45
C PHE A 335 13.34 -4.22 7.57
N PHE A 336 12.53 -3.77 6.60
CA PHE A 336 11.80 -4.66 5.69
C PHE A 336 12.73 -5.40 4.72
N ARG A 337 13.89 -4.83 4.41
CA ARG A 337 14.92 -5.46 3.57
C ARG A 337 15.75 -6.51 4.30
N GLU A 338 16.14 -6.22 5.54
CA GLU A 338 17.22 -6.97 6.22
C GLU A 338 16.77 -7.72 7.48
N ARG A 339 15.57 -7.46 8.00
CA ARG A 339 15.10 -8.04 9.27
C ARG A 339 13.77 -8.76 9.18
N ILE A 340 12.95 -8.51 8.16
CA ILE A 340 11.73 -9.29 7.94
C ILE A 340 12.10 -10.64 7.34
N LEU A 341 12.60 -11.51 8.21
CA LEU A 341 12.78 -12.92 7.95
C LEU A 341 11.80 -13.64 8.85
N LYS A 342 10.66 -14.01 8.29
CA LYS A 342 9.75 -14.90 8.99
C LYS A 342 10.44 -16.26 9.11
N ILE A 343 10.42 -16.93 10.26
CA ILE A 343 11.09 -18.24 10.46
C ILE A 343 10.95 -19.13 9.21
N PRO A 344 12.08 -19.54 8.58
CA PRO A 344 12.03 -20.31 7.35
C PRO A 344 11.44 -21.68 7.64
N LEU A 345 10.51 -22.10 6.77
CA LEU A 345 10.11 -23.48 6.72
C LEU A 345 11.11 -24.18 5.80
N PHE A 346 11.90 -25.11 6.34
CA PHE A 346 12.79 -25.92 5.54
C PHE A 346 11.96 -26.86 4.68
N ILE A 347 12.02 -26.68 3.37
CA ILE A 347 11.32 -27.50 2.40
C ILE A 347 12.40 -28.25 1.62
N ALA A 348 12.46 -29.56 1.80
CA ALA A 348 13.29 -30.39 0.95
C ALA A 348 12.62 -30.49 -0.42
N VAL A 349 13.43 -30.38 -1.47
CA VAL A 349 12.97 -30.38 -2.85
C VAL A 349 13.87 -31.29 -3.67
N THR A 350 13.27 -32.22 -4.40
CA THR A 350 13.98 -33.03 -5.41
C THR A 350 13.54 -32.53 -6.77
N ILE A 351 14.50 -32.12 -7.59
CA ILE A 351 14.26 -31.63 -8.95
C ILE A 351 14.77 -32.69 -9.92
N VAL A 352 13.92 -33.14 -10.83
CA VAL A 352 14.23 -34.15 -11.83
C VAL A 352 14.19 -33.50 -13.21
N GLN A 353 15.32 -33.50 -13.91
CA GLN A 353 15.46 -33.07 -15.30
C GLN A 353 16.04 -34.23 -16.09
N GLU A 354 15.28 -34.72 -17.08
CA GLU A 354 15.63 -35.93 -17.84
C GLU A 354 15.86 -37.13 -16.90
N GLU A 355 17.10 -37.61 -16.78
CA GLU A 355 17.50 -38.73 -15.93
C GLU A 355 18.31 -38.28 -14.68
N ARG A 356 18.48 -36.97 -14.48
CA ARG A 356 19.26 -36.41 -13.37
C ARG A 356 18.35 -35.94 -12.25
N GLU A 357 18.67 -36.38 -11.03
CA GLU A 357 18.02 -35.92 -9.81
C GLU A 357 18.93 -34.94 -9.05
N TYR A 358 18.36 -33.79 -8.70
CA TYR A 358 19.01 -32.74 -7.93
C TYR A 358 18.29 -32.59 -6.59
N PRO A 359 18.76 -33.26 -5.53
CA PRO A 359 18.25 -33.03 -4.18
C PRO A 359 18.74 -31.68 -3.68
N SER A 360 17.82 -30.86 -3.19
CA SER A 360 18.10 -29.53 -2.70
C SER A 360 17.07 -29.09 -1.65
N LEU A 361 17.07 -27.79 -1.36
CA LEU A 361 16.20 -27.14 -0.41
C LEU A 361 15.62 -25.84 -0.97
N ALA A 362 14.45 -25.48 -0.48
CA ALA A 362 13.82 -24.19 -0.73
C ALA A 362 13.41 -23.56 0.61
N TYR A 363 13.84 -22.33 0.86
CA TYR A 363 13.40 -21.58 2.06
C TYR A 363 12.08 -20.84 1.85
N SER A 364 11.70 -20.59 0.60
CA SER A 364 10.51 -19.83 0.27
C SER A 364 9.85 -20.32 -1.01
N LEU A 365 8.57 -20.65 -0.90
CA LEU A 365 7.67 -20.83 -2.03
C LEU A 365 6.83 -19.55 -2.23
N SER A 366 6.71 -19.10 -3.47
CA SER A 366 5.67 -18.16 -3.88
C SER A 366 4.56 -18.92 -4.61
N GLY A 367 3.44 -18.26 -4.91
CA GLY A 367 2.41 -18.84 -5.77
C GLY A 367 2.88 -19.10 -7.21
N LYS A 368 3.98 -18.46 -7.63
CA LYS A 368 4.50 -18.51 -9.00
C LYS A 368 5.71 -19.41 -9.16
N GLY A 369 6.47 -19.63 -8.09
CA GLY A 369 7.77 -20.25 -8.20
C GLY A 369 8.55 -20.21 -6.90
N PHE A 370 9.79 -20.68 -6.97
CA PHE A 370 10.70 -20.81 -5.85
C PHE A 370 12.14 -20.62 -6.31
N TYR A 371 13.04 -20.40 -5.36
CA TYR A 371 14.47 -20.42 -5.59
C TYR A 371 15.09 -21.59 -4.83
N SER A 372 16.03 -22.28 -5.48
CA SER A 372 16.73 -23.41 -4.88
C SER A 372 18.19 -23.46 -5.35
N PRO A 373 19.16 -23.73 -4.46
CA PRO A 373 20.54 -24.01 -4.83
C PRO A 373 20.61 -25.25 -5.72
N ILE A 374 21.38 -25.21 -6.79
CA ILE A 374 21.53 -26.34 -7.71
C ILE A 374 22.89 -26.27 -8.38
N GLU A 375 23.31 -27.38 -8.98
CA GLU A 375 24.54 -27.46 -9.76
C GLU A 375 24.45 -26.65 -11.07
N LYS A 376 25.61 -26.24 -11.61
CA LYS A 376 25.72 -25.36 -12.79
C LYS A 376 25.15 -25.96 -14.09
N ASN A 377 24.91 -27.27 -14.13
CA ASN A 377 24.57 -28.00 -15.36
C ASN A 377 23.07 -28.04 -15.69
N LEU A 378 22.23 -27.26 -14.99
CA LEU A 378 20.80 -27.23 -15.25
C LEU A 378 20.48 -26.48 -16.56
N ILE A 379 19.64 -27.07 -17.40
CA ILE A 379 19.22 -26.46 -18.66
C ILE A 379 18.02 -25.53 -18.40
N ILE A 380 18.17 -24.24 -18.70
CA ILE A 380 17.09 -23.22 -18.58
C ILE A 380 16.01 -23.49 -19.65
N GLY A 381 14.75 -23.31 -19.28
CA GLY A 381 13.61 -23.39 -20.20
C GLY A 381 12.98 -24.77 -20.31
N ASP A 382 13.71 -25.82 -19.97
CA ASP A 382 13.21 -27.18 -19.99
C ASP A 382 12.29 -27.48 -18.80
N ARG A 383 11.26 -28.28 -19.07
CA ARG A 383 10.32 -28.70 -18.02
C ARG A 383 11.01 -29.66 -17.07
N VAL A 384 10.90 -29.37 -15.78
CA VAL A 384 11.40 -30.23 -14.69
C VAL A 384 10.25 -30.68 -13.82
N TYR A 385 10.35 -31.90 -13.29
CA TYR A 385 9.43 -32.39 -12.29
C TYR A 385 10.03 -32.17 -10.91
N VAL A 386 9.22 -31.62 -10.02
CA VAL A 386 9.65 -31.23 -8.69
C VAL A 386 8.80 -31.96 -7.66
N THR A 387 9.48 -32.58 -6.70
CA THR A 387 8.85 -33.22 -5.55
C THR A 387 9.22 -32.42 -4.30
N PHE A 388 8.21 -31.92 -3.59
CA PHE A 388 8.41 -31.19 -2.34
C PHE A 388 8.06 -32.06 -1.13
N TYR A 389 8.90 -32.01 -0.10
CA TYR A 389 8.61 -32.59 1.20
C TYR A 389 8.48 -31.49 2.25
N VAL A 390 7.30 -31.38 2.84
CA VAL A 390 6.93 -30.33 3.79
C VAL A 390 6.29 -30.93 5.04
N ALA A 391 7.01 -30.88 6.15
CA ALA A 391 6.53 -31.29 7.47
C ALA A 391 5.85 -32.67 7.47
N GLY A 392 6.53 -33.69 6.95
CA GLY A 392 6.02 -35.07 6.94
C GLY A 392 5.17 -35.43 5.73
N LYS A 393 4.86 -34.47 4.85
CA LYS A 393 4.00 -34.70 3.68
C LYS A 393 4.72 -34.45 2.38
N GLU A 394 4.60 -35.40 1.47
CA GLU A 394 5.15 -35.34 0.11
C GLU A 394 4.14 -34.76 -0.88
N PHE A 395 4.66 -33.97 -1.82
CA PHE A 395 3.93 -33.38 -2.94
C PHE A 395 4.72 -33.65 -4.23
N PRO A 396 4.52 -34.82 -4.86
CA PRO A 396 5.28 -35.23 -6.04
C PRO A 396 4.72 -34.64 -7.34
N ASN A 397 5.52 -34.74 -8.40
CA ASN A 397 5.14 -34.47 -9.79
C ASN A 397 4.63 -33.04 -10.05
N ILE A 398 5.20 -32.04 -9.38
CA ILE A 398 4.88 -30.64 -9.66
C ILE A 398 5.76 -30.16 -10.81
N LEU A 399 5.12 -29.78 -11.91
CA LEU A 399 5.80 -29.29 -13.10
C LEU A 399 6.31 -27.85 -12.88
N ALA A 400 7.60 -27.65 -13.07
CA ALA A 400 8.24 -26.33 -13.02
C ALA A 400 9.17 -26.11 -14.22
N ILE A 401 9.60 -24.86 -14.41
CA ILE A 401 10.53 -24.45 -15.46
C ILE A 401 11.60 -23.58 -14.81
N PRO A 402 12.89 -23.92 -14.90
CA PRO A 402 13.98 -23.03 -14.52
C PRO A 402 14.06 -21.89 -15.52
N VAL A 403 14.06 -20.65 -15.02
CA VAL A 403 14.03 -19.45 -15.86
C VAL A 403 15.23 -18.53 -15.67
N TRP A 404 16.03 -18.77 -14.63
CA TRP A 404 17.19 -17.96 -14.32
C TRP A 404 18.17 -18.74 -13.47
N LEU A 405 19.46 -18.57 -13.74
CA LEU A 405 20.57 -19.17 -13.02
C LEU A 405 21.42 -18.08 -12.36
N ASN A 406 21.70 -18.25 -11.08
CA ASN A 406 22.70 -17.50 -10.35
C ASN A 406 24.01 -18.29 -10.39
N VAL A 407 24.90 -17.93 -11.31
CA VAL A 407 26.22 -18.54 -11.41
C VAL A 407 27.25 -17.42 -11.38
N ARG A 408 28.31 -17.62 -10.60
CA ARG A 408 29.53 -16.81 -10.66
C ARG A 408 30.63 -17.71 -11.19
N GLU A 409 31.13 -17.38 -12.38
CA GLU A 409 32.20 -18.15 -13.00
C GLU A 409 33.54 -17.89 -12.30
N ASP A 410 33.73 -16.65 -11.83
CA ASP A 410 34.96 -16.18 -11.18
C ASP A 410 35.12 -16.61 -9.71
N ASP A 411 34.07 -17.19 -9.10
CA ASP A 411 34.06 -17.61 -7.70
C ASP A 411 33.71 -19.10 -7.61
N PRO A 412 34.71 -20.01 -7.50
CA PRO A 412 34.47 -21.44 -7.41
C PRO A 412 33.81 -21.88 -6.10
N GLU A 413 33.84 -21.05 -5.05
CA GLU A 413 33.16 -21.33 -3.77
C GLU A 413 31.69 -20.87 -3.77
N PHE A 414 31.27 -20.15 -4.81
CA PHE A 414 29.90 -19.67 -4.93
C PHE A 414 28.92 -20.81 -5.22
N ALA A 415 28.03 -21.08 -4.26
CA ALA A 415 26.93 -22.02 -4.43
C ALA A 415 25.95 -21.50 -5.50
N PRO A 416 25.83 -22.18 -6.67
CA PRO A 416 24.91 -21.75 -7.70
C PRO A 416 23.46 -22.04 -7.27
N GLY A 417 22.51 -21.38 -7.93
CA GLY A 417 21.10 -21.67 -7.70
C GLY A 417 20.21 -21.12 -8.81
N ALA A 418 18.97 -21.60 -8.89
CA ALA A 418 18.04 -21.20 -9.93
C ALA A 418 16.71 -20.70 -9.39
N VAL A 419 16.08 -19.82 -10.18
CA VAL A 419 14.66 -19.53 -10.05
C VAL A 419 13.87 -20.50 -10.90
N PHE A 420 12.91 -21.17 -10.27
CA PHE A 420 11.97 -22.08 -10.89
C PHE A 420 10.57 -21.51 -10.84
N ILE A 421 9.80 -21.72 -11.90
CA ILE A 421 8.43 -21.25 -12.05
C ILE A 421 7.51 -22.41 -12.24
N PHE A 422 6.42 -22.43 -11.47
CA PHE A 422 5.39 -23.43 -11.61
C PHE A 422 4.61 -23.22 -12.90
N VAL A 423 4.42 -24.29 -13.67
CA VAL A 423 3.53 -24.26 -14.83
C VAL A 423 2.08 -24.04 -14.38
N ASN A 424 1.68 -24.70 -13.31
CA ASN A 424 0.41 -24.48 -12.62
C ASN A 424 0.67 -24.25 -11.12
N PRO A 425 0.05 -23.25 -10.47
CA PRO A 425 0.24 -23.04 -9.03
C PRO A 425 -0.12 -24.31 -8.23
N PRO A 426 0.80 -24.85 -7.41
CA PRO A 426 0.56 -26.08 -6.67
C PRO A 426 -0.27 -25.79 -5.41
N TRP A 427 -1.56 -25.49 -5.60
CA TRP A 427 -2.45 -25.03 -4.52
C TRP A 427 -2.47 -25.94 -3.30
N LYS A 428 -2.44 -27.26 -3.49
CA LYS A 428 -2.38 -28.23 -2.36
C LYS A 428 -1.13 -28.03 -1.50
N LEU A 429 0.04 -27.84 -2.12
CA LEU A 429 1.30 -27.56 -1.44
C LEU A 429 1.27 -26.19 -0.76
N LEU A 430 0.79 -25.17 -1.47
CA LEU A 430 0.72 -23.79 -0.95
C LEU A 430 -0.21 -23.71 0.27
N PHE A 431 -1.39 -24.34 0.21
CA PHE A 431 -2.35 -24.37 1.30
C PHE A 431 -1.81 -25.15 2.50
N TRP A 432 -1.22 -26.34 2.27
CA TRP A 432 -0.59 -27.12 3.33
C TRP A 432 0.51 -26.33 4.03
N ARG A 433 1.41 -25.69 3.27
CA ARG A 433 2.46 -24.83 3.80
C ARG A 433 1.87 -23.70 4.65
N LEU A 434 0.80 -23.05 4.19
CA LEU A 434 0.13 -22.00 4.96
C LEU A 434 -0.42 -22.53 6.27
N SER A 435 -1.05 -23.71 6.28
CA SER A 435 -1.56 -24.37 7.48
C SER A 435 -0.45 -24.73 8.47
N VAL A 436 0.63 -25.37 7.99
CA VAL A 436 1.80 -25.73 8.82
C VAL A 436 2.41 -24.47 9.44
N ARG A 437 2.57 -23.42 8.63
CA ARG A 437 3.09 -22.14 9.10
C ARG A 437 2.18 -21.50 10.13
N GLY A 438 0.87 -21.46 9.87
CA GLY A 438 -0.11 -20.89 10.80
C GLY A 438 -0.05 -21.60 12.16
N LYS A 439 0.03 -22.94 12.14
CA LYS A 439 0.21 -23.75 13.36
C LYS A 439 1.51 -23.41 14.08
N GLN A 440 2.63 -23.31 13.36
CA GLN A 440 3.93 -22.97 13.96
C GLN A 440 3.93 -21.57 14.57
N GLN A 441 3.38 -20.57 13.86
CA GLN A 441 3.29 -19.20 14.37
C GLN A 441 2.38 -19.10 15.58
N PHE A 442 1.26 -19.81 15.58
CA PHE A 442 0.37 -19.90 16.75
C PHE A 442 1.08 -20.54 17.95
N GLN A 443 1.80 -21.66 17.74
CA GLN A 443 2.57 -22.31 18.81
C GLN A 443 3.66 -21.39 19.37
N ASN A 444 4.40 -20.69 18.51
CA ASN A 444 5.43 -19.74 18.93
C ASN A 444 4.82 -18.57 19.72
N LEU A 445 3.68 -18.04 19.27
CA LEU A 445 2.95 -16.99 19.98
C LEU A 445 2.51 -17.48 21.38
N MET A 446 1.90 -18.66 21.47
CA MET A 446 1.51 -19.24 22.76
C MET A 446 2.72 -19.47 23.67
N TYR A 447 3.83 -19.97 23.12
CA TYR A 447 5.06 -20.17 23.89
C TYR A 447 5.63 -18.86 24.44
N GLN A 448 5.63 -17.79 23.65
CA GLN A 448 6.07 -16.46 24.08
C GLN A 448 5.15 -15.86 25.16
N ILE A 449 3.83 -16.08 25.07
CA ILE A 449 2.87 -15.65 26.10
C ILE A 449 3.13 -16.37 27.42
N VAL A 450 3.46 -17.67 27.37
CA VAL A 450 3.73 -18.49 28.57
C VAL A 450 5.13 -18.26 29.13
N HIS A 451 6.13 -17.92 28.30
CA HIS A 451 7.52 -17.66 28.69
C HIS A 451 8.00 -16.28 28.20
N PRO A 452 7.66 -15.19 28.90
CA PRO A 452 7.94 -13.81 28.44
C PRO A 452 9.44 -13.46 28.36
N ILE A 453 10.30 -14.25 29.00
CA ILE A 453 11.73 -13.97 29.18
C ILE A 453 12.52 -15.04 28.44
N GLY A 454 12.77 -14.84 27.15
CA GLY A 454 13.74 -15.67 26.43
C GLY A 454 13.47 -15.91 24.95
N SER A 455 13.46 -14.87 24.12
CA SER A 455 14.12 -14.88 22.79
C SER A 455 13.87 -13.58 22.05
N SER A 456 14.89 -12.72 21.96
CA SER A 456 14.90 -11.51 21.14
C SER A 456 15.02 -11.78 19.63
N HIS A 457 14.81 -13.02 19.17
CA HIS A 457 15.09 -13.45 17.80
C HIS A 457 13.86 -13.90 16.99
N SER A 458 12.64 -13.75 17.51
CA SER A 458 11.44 -14.27 16.85
C SER A 458 10.34 -13.22 16.74
N VAL A 459 10.29 -12.55 15.60
CA VAL A 459 9.08 -11.93 15.03
C VAL A 459 8.89 -12.46 13.62
#